data_AF-A0A6L3A5A9-F1
#
_entry.id   AF-A0A6L3A5A9-F1
#
_cell.length_a   1.000
_cell.length_b   1.000
_cell.length_c   1.000
_cell.angle_alpha   90.00
_cell.angle_beta   90.00
_cell.angle_gamma   90.00
#
_symmetry.space_group_name_H-M   'P 1'
#
loop_
_entity.id
_entity.type
_entity.pdbx_description
1 polymer ?
#
loop_
_entity_poly.entity_id
_entity_poly.type
_entity_poly.pdbx_seq_one_letter_code
_entity_poly.pdbx_strand_id
1 'polypeptide(L)'
;MDPRKRLGGRSEKLAASFLRRKGYRLVAHNYVCPAGEADLIVVDGDTIVFVEVRTRQEGEVAPEATIVQSKKDALSTVARTFLHDTNAWALPCRVDVVAITLKGDGEADIKHYIDAFNLQTGGRRRGATL
;
A
#
# COMPACT_ATOMS: atom_id res chain seq x y z
N MET A 1 3.97 -23.91 -7.97
CA MET A 1 3.56 -22.68 -7.26
C MET A 1 4.59 -21.60 -7.55
N ASP A 2 4.16 -20.38 -7.91
CA ASP A 2 5.08 -19.27 -8.24
C ASP A 2 5.85 -18.81 -6.97
N PRO A 3 7.20 -18.88 -6.94
CA PRO A 3 8.01 -18.43 -5.82
C PRO A 3 7.72 -17.00 -5.38
N ARG A 4 7.31 -16.12 -6.32
CA ARG A 4 6.95 -14.72 -6.07
C ARG A 4 5.70 -14.58 -5.21
N LYS A 5 4.71 -15.48 -5.38
CA LYS A 5 3.49 -15.50 -4.55
C LYS A 5 3.74 -15.97 -3.11
N ARG A 6 4.67 -16.91 -2.89
CA ARG A 6 5.05 -17.34 -1.53
C ARG A 6 5.88 -16.27 -0.80
N LEU A 7 6.74 -15.56 -1.53
CA LEU A 7 7.53 -14.46 -0.99
C LEU A 7 6.65 -13.27 -0.61
N GLY A 8 5.68 -12.90 -1.45
CA GLY A 8 4.70 -11.84 -1.19
C GLY A 8 3.91 -12.06 0.11
N GLY A 9 3.38 -13.27 0.33
CA GLY A 9 2.64 -13.56 1.56
C GLY A 9 3.47 -13.49 2.86
N ARG A 10 4.80 -13.68 2.79
CA ARG A 10 5.68 -13.50 3.96
C ARG A 10 6.01 -12.03 4.19
N SER A 11 6.29 -11.27 3.14
CA SER A 11 6.61 -9.84 3.26
C SER A 11 5.41 -9.01 3.66
N GLU A 12 4.21 -9.29 3.15
CA GLU A 12 2.96 -8.65 3.59
C GLU A 12 2.71 -8.86 5.09
N LYS A 13 2.94 -10.07 5.61
CA LYS A 13 2.81 -10.37 7.04
C LYS A 13 3.84 -9.64 7.90
N LEU A 14 5.08 -9.52 7.40
CA LEU A 14 6.13 -8.75 8.07
C LEU A 14 5.77 -7.26 8.10
N ALA A 15 5.32 -6.70 6.98
CA ALA A 15 4.87 -5.32 6.87
C ALA A 15 3.69 -5.04 7.81
N ALA A 16 2.65 -5.88 7.80
CA ALA A 16 1.50 -5.71 8.70
C ALA A 16 1.90 -5.83 10.18
N SER A 17 2.80 -6.75 10.52
CA SER A 17 3.31 -6.88 11.90
C SER A 17 4.15 -5.67 12.32
N PHE A 18 4.96 -5.13 11.41
CA PHE A 18 5.73 -3.91 11.62
C PHE A 18 4.81 -2.70 11.85
N LEU A 19 3.83 -2.48 10.97
CA LEU A 19 2.86 -1.40 11.09
C LEU A 19 2.02 -1.52 12.36
N ARG A 20 1.58 -2.73 12.72
CA ARG A 20 0.84 -2.97 13.97
C ARG A 20 1.65 -2.57 15.21
N ARG A 21 2.95 -2.87 15.25
CA ARG A 21 3.83 -2.42 16.35
C ARG A 21 4.01 -0.90 16.40
N LYS A 22 3.81 -0.20 15.28
CA LYS A 22 3.80 1.27 15.20
C LYS A 22 2.42 1.89 15.53
N GLY A 23 1.42 1.08 15.89
CA GLY A 23 0.08 1.56 16.26
C GLY A 23 -0.95 1.55 15.13
N TYR A 24 -0.59 1.11 13.94
CA TYR A 24 -1.53 1.02 12.81
C TYR A 24 -2.50 -0.14 13.01
N ARG A 25 -3.77 0.08 12.68
CA ARG A 25 -4.80 -0.97 12.70
C ARG A 25 -4.99 -1.55 11.31
N LEU A 26 -4.79 -2.85 11.17
CA LEU A 26 -5.01 -3.55 9.91
C LEU A 26 -6.51 -3.60 9.55
N VAL A 27 -6.83 -3.30 8.29
CA VAL A 27 -8.19 -3.38 7.72
C VAL A 27 -8.28 -4.53 6.72
N ALA A 28 -7.31 -4.64 5.81
CA ALA A 28 -7.28 -5.69 4.80
C ALA A 28 -5.85 -6.10 4.44
N HIS A 29 -5.69 -7.38 4.08
CA HIS A 29 -4.53 -7.95 3.39
C HIS A 29 -4.93 -8.30 1.96
N ASN A 30 -4.04 -8.02 1.00
CA ASN A 30 -4.19 -8.38 -0.40
C ASN A 30 -5.62 -8.05 -0.89
N TYR A 31 -6.02 -6.79 -0.74
CA TYR A 31 -7.34 -6.32 -1.14
C TYR A 31 -7.41 -6.33 -2.66
N VAL A 32 -8.35 -7.10 -3.21
CA VAL A 32 -8.58 -7.21 -4.65
C VAL A 32 -9.96 -6.65 -4.98
N CYS A 33 -10.01 -5.81 -6.00
CA CYS A 33 -11.24 -5.32 -6.59
C CYS A 33 -11.12 -5.31 -8.13
N PRO A 34 -12.21 -5.05 -8.89
CA PRO A 34 -12.14 -5.02 -10.35
C PRO A 34 -11.12 -4.01 -10.93
N ALA A 35 -10.72 -3.01 -10.13
CA ALA A 35 -9.77 -1.97 -10.53
C ALA A 35 -8.29 -2.36 -10.28
N GLY A 36 -8.01 -3.43 -9.56
CA GLY A 36 -6.65 -3.86 -9.21
C GLY A 36 -6.55 -4.36 -7.78
N GLU A 37 -5.34 -4.23 -7.21
CA GLU A 37 -5.01 -4.74 -5.89
C GLU A 37 -4.23 -3.72 -5.05
N ALA A 38 -4.36 -3.83 -3.72
CA ALA A 38 -3.53 -3.16 -2.73
C ALA A 38 -3.02 -4.19 -1.71
N ASP A 39 -1.72 -4.17 -1.42
CA ASP A 39 -1.09 -5.19 -0.57
C ASP A 39 -1.63 -5.14 0.86
N LEU A 40 -1.70 -3.94 1.45
CA LEU A 40 -2.36 -3.72 2.74
C LEU A 40 -3.23 -2.48 2.72
N ILE A 41 -4.32 -2.54 3.49
CA ILE A 41 -5.09 -1.36 3.88
C ILE A 41 -5.05 -1.31 5.41
N VAL A 42 -4.60 -0.19 5.97
CA VAL A 42 -4.49 0.02 7.41
C VAL A 42 -5.08 1.37 7.80
N VAL A 43 -5.26 1.61 9.10
CA VAL A 43 -5.67 2.89 9.66
C VAL A 43 -4.59 3.41 10.60
N ASP A 44 -4.26 4.69 10.45
CA ASP A 44 -3.38 5.47 11.33
C ASP A 44 -4.20 6.63 11.92
N GLY A 45 -4.61 6.50 13.18
CA GLY A 45 -5.60 7.42 13.76
C GLY A 45 -6.93 7.39 13.01
N ASP A 46 -7.23 8.46 12.28
CA ASP A 46 -8.41 8.62 11.41
C ASP A 46 -8.09 8.47 9.90
N THR A 47 -6.82 8.23 9.56
CA THR A 47 -6.35 8.18 8.18
C THR A 47 -6.36 6.76 7.63
N ILE A 48 -7.01 6.56 6.49
CA ILE A 48 -6.92 5.31 5.71
C ILE A 48 -5.61 5.31 4.92
N VAL A 49 -4.78 4.29 5.14
CA VAL A 49 -3.48 4.18 4.49
C VAL A 49 -3.48 2.95 3.60
N PHE A 50 -3.30 3.18 2.31
CA PHE A 50 -3.00 2.12 1.34
C PHE A 50 -1.49 1.89 1.36
N VAL A 51 -1.04 0.67 1.57
CA VAL A 51 0.38 0.36 1.69
C VAL A 51 0.79 -0.58 0.57
N GLU A 52 1.79 -0.17 -0.20
CA GLU A 52 2.51 -1.04 -1.12
C GLU A 52 3.72 -1.66 -0.39
N VAL A 53 3.85 -2.99 -0.45
CA VAL A 53 4.94 -3.75 0.16
C VAL A 53 5.95 -4.12 -0.90
N ARG A 54 7.17 -3.59 -0.76
CA ARG A 54 8.27 -3.93 -1.66
C ARG A 54 9.28 -4.80 -0.97
N THR A 55 9.69 -5.87 -1.65
CA THR A 55 10.68 -6.81 -1.14
C THR A 55 11.86 -6.85 -2.08
N ARG A 56 13.07 -6.89 -1.51
CA ARG A 56 14.31 -7.11 -2.25
C ARG A 56 15.28 -7.97 -1.47
N GLN A 57 16.29 -8.49 -2.15
CA GLN A 57 17.43 -9.12 -1.49
C GLN A 57 18.53 -8.10 -1.18
N GLU A 58 19.35 -8.40 -0.18
CA GLU A 58 20.55 -7.62 0.12
C GLU A 58 21.47 -7.55 -1.11
N GLY A 59 21.95 -6.35 -1.43
CA GLY A 59 22.76 -6.08 -2.63
C GLY A 59 21.97 -5.66 -3.88
N GLU A 60 20.64 -5.76 -3.90
CA GLU A 60 19.83 -5.24 -5.00
C GLU A 60 19.66 -3.70 -4.94
N VAL A 61 20.06 -3.01 -6.00
CA VAL A 61 19.85 -1.56 -6.14
C VAL A 61 18.43 -1.32 -6.63
N ALA A 62 17.59 -0.78 -5.74
CA ALA A 62 16.26 -0.30 -6.09
C ALA A 62 15.93 0.95 -5.28
N PRO A 63 15.29 1.96 -5.89
CA PRO A 63 14.76 3.09 -5.13
C PRO A 63 13.56 2.62 -4.30
N GLU A 64 13.82 2.42 -3.01
CA GLU A 64 12.95 1.74 -2.04
C GLU A 64 11.50 2.29 -2.03
N ALA A 65 11.32 3.58 -2.33
CA ALA A 65 10.03 4.26 -2.38
C ALA A 65 9.47 4.53 -3.80
N THR A 66 10.21 4.29 -4.88
CA THR A 66 9.78 4.74 -6.22
C THR A 66 8.73 3.82 -6.81
N ILE A 67 7.49 4.31 -6.84
CA ILE A 67 6.38 3.69 -7.56
C ILE A 67 6.32 4.24 -8.98
N VAL A 68 6.23 3.36 -9.98
CA VAL A 68 6.06 3.76 -11.39
C VAL A 68 4.67 4.36 -11.62
N GLN A 69 4.53 5.24 -12.60
CA GLN A 69 3.31 6.00 -12.85
C GLN A 69 2.06 5.10 -13.01
N SER A 70 2.15 4.03 -13.80
CA SER A 70 1.04 3.08 -13.99
C SER A 70 0.55 2.43 -12.69
N LYS A 71 1.46 2.16 -11.75
CA LYS A 71 1.11 1.59 -10.44
C LYS A 71 0.46 2.65 -9.53
N LYS A 72 0.88 3.92 -9.64
CA LYS A 72 0.20 5.04 -8.96
C LYS A 72 -1.24 5.19 -9.47
N ASP A 73 -1.46 5.08 -10.79
CA ASP A 73 -2.79 5.17 -11.41
C ASP A 73 -3.70 4.02 -10.94
N ALA A 74 -3.16 2.80 -10.93
CA ALA A 74 -3.87 1.61 -10.45
C ALA A 74 -4.27 1.75 -8.98
N LEU A 75 -3.32 2.09 -8.09
CA LEU A 75 -3.59 2.30 -6.67
C LEU A 75 -4.59 3.44 -6.42
N SER A 76 -4.56 4.50 -7.25
CA SER A 76 -5.54 5.58 -7.18
C SER A 76 -6.96 5.10 -7.50
N THR A 77 -7.11 4.19 -8.44
CA THR A 77 -8.41 3.61 -8.78
C THR A 77 -8.88 2.62 -7.71
N VAL A 78 -7.99 1.78 -7.20
CA VAL A 78 -8.26 0.86 -6.07
C VAL A 78 -8.71 1.63 -4.83
N ALA A 79 -7.99 2.70 -4.46
CA ALA A 79 -8.33 3.53 -3.32
C ALA A 79 -9.73 4.14 -3.44
N ARG A 80 -10.08 4.68 -4.62
CA ARG A 80 -11.41 5.22 -4.88
C ARG A 80 -12.52 4.17 -4.76
N THR A 81 -12.29 2.96 -5.29
CA THR A 81 -13.25 1.85 -5.15
C THR A 81 -13.44 1.49 -3.69
N PHE A 82 -12.36 1.34 -2.93
CA PHE A 82 -12.43 1.05 -1.50
C PHE A 82 -13.20 2.12 -0.71
N LEU A 83 -12.89 3.41 -0.92
CA LEU A 83 -13.56 4.52 -0.24
C LEU A 83 -15.04 4.61 -0.60
N HIS A 84 -15.40 4.30 -1.86
CA HIS A 84 -16.79 4.21 -2.30
C HIS A 84 -17.53 3.08 -1.59
N ASP A 85 -17.00 1.87 -1.65
CA ASP A 85 -17.68 0.67 -1.14
C ASP A 85 -17.81 0.68 0.39
N THR A 86 -16.91 1.38 1.08
CA THR A 86 -16.92 1.54 2.54
C THR A 86 -17.54 2.84 3.03
N ASN A 87 -18.03 3.69 2.11
CA ASN A 87 -18.57 5.03 2.43
C ASN A 87 -17.59 5.90 3.26
N ALA A 88 -16.29 5.80 2.98
CA ALA A 88 -15.22 6.40 3.76
C ALA A 88 -14.62 7.68 3.16
N TRP A 89 -15.31 8.31 2.21
CA TRP A 89 -14.84 9.52 1.50
C TRP A 89 -14.56 10.73 2.41
N ALA A 90 -15.15 10.77 3.60
CA ALA A 90 -14.93 11.84 4.57
C ALA A 90 -13.63 11.68 5.37
N LEU A 91 -12.97 10.52 5.29
CA LEU A 91 -11.72 10.26 6.02
C LEU A 91 -10.51 10.68 5.19
N PRO A 92 -9.45 11.22 5.82
CA PRO A 92 -8.18 11.42 5.14
C PRO A 92 -7.64 10.08 4.64
N CYS A 93 -6.97 10.08 3.49
CA CYS A 93 -6.27 8.91 3.00
C CYS A 93 -4.93 9.27 2.35
N ARG A 94 -4.00 8.31 2.40
CA ARG A 94 -2.68 8.44 1.79
C ARG A 94 -2.15 7.09 1.30
N VAL A 95 -1.02 7.13 0.60
CA VAL A 95 -0.27 5.93 0.23
C VAL A 95 1.09 5.93 0.90
N ASP A 96 1.37 4.84 1.60
CA ASP A 96 2.67 4.57 2.18
C ASP A 96 3.37 3.43 1.41
N VAL A 97 4.69 3.36 1.52
CA VAL A 97 5.48 2.22 1.03
C VAL A 97 6.21 1.59 2.21
N VAL A 98 6.12 0.27 2.33
CA VAL A 98 6.96 -0.51 3.24
C VAL A 98 7.96 -1.31 2.42
N ALA A 99 9.23 -0.92 2.50
CA ALA A 99 10.33 -1.62 1.85
C ALA A 99 10.98 -2.60 2.83
N ILE A 100 11.12 -3.85 2.40
CA ILE A 100 11.69 -4.96 3.16
C ILE A 100 12.92 -5.46 2.41
N THR A 101 14.09 -5.33 3.03
CA THR A 101 15.33 -5.95 2.56
C THR A 101 15.54 -7.23 3.35
N LEU A 102 15.43 -8.39 2.69
CA LEU A 102 15.67 -9.69 3.30
C LEU A 102 17.17 -9.96 3.36
N LYS A 103 17.69 -10.23 4.56
CA LYS A 103 19.08 -10.64 4.77
C LYS A 103 19.21 -12.16 4.71
N GLY A 104 20.42 -12.64 4.40
CA GLY A 104 20.70 -14.08 4.25
C GLY A 104 20.59 -14.89 5.55
N ASP A 105 20.64 -14.23 6.72
CA ASP A 105 20.52 -14.81 8.06
C ASP A 105 19.07 -14.97 8.54
N GLY A 106 18.09 -14.56 7.73
CA GLY A 106 16.67 -14.59 8.08
C GLY A 106 16.16 -13.32 8.77
N GLU A 107 17.03 -12.35 9.04
CA GLU A 107 16.61 -11.00 9.43
C GLU A 107 16.03 -10.22 8.24
N ALA A 108 15.34 -9.13 8.55
CA ALA A 108 14.86 -8.19 7.55
C ALA A 108 15.05 -6.75 8.05
N ASP A 109 15.62 -5.90 7.20
CA ASP A 109 15.55 -4.45 7.40
C ASP A 109 14.24 -3.93 6.81
N ILE A 110 13.49 -3.14 7.58
CA ILE A 110 12.17 -2.64 7.19
C ILE A 110 12.17 -1.12 7.28
N LYS A 111 11.93 -0.47 6.15
CA LYS A 111 11.75 0.98 6.04
C LYS A 111 10.33 1.30 5.65
N HIS A 112 9.80 2.38 6.23
CA HIS A 112 8.43 2.83 6.00
C HIS A 112 8.44 4.28 5.56
N TYR A 113 8.03 4.50 4.31
CA TYR A 113 7.91 5.80 3.68
C TYR A 113 6.45 6.22 3.75
N ILE A 114 6.20 7.23 4.60
CA ILE A 114 4.88 7.87 4.72
C ILE A 114 4.71 8.84 3.56
N ASP A 115 3.48 8.94 3.04
CA ASP A 115 3.13 9.84 1.93
C ASP A 115 4.04 9.63 0.70
N ALA A 116 4.27 8.35 0.36
CA ALA A 116 5.21 7.96 -0.70
C ALA A 116 4.84 8.54 -2.07
N PHE A 117 3.55 8.77 -2.32
CA PHE A 117 3.06 9.57 -3.44
C PHE A 117 1.60 9.98 -3.23
N ASN A 118 1.18 11.03 -3.96
CA ASN A 118 -0.21 11.48 -3.98
C ASN A 118 -1.09 10.54 -4.80
N LEU A 119 -2.22 10.12 -4.23
CA LEU A 119 -3.29 9.50 -5.01
C LEU A 119 -3.73 10.47 -6.10
N GLN A 120 -3.79 10.00 -7.33
CA GLN A 120 -4.15 10.83 -8.46
C GLN A 120 -5.66 11.04 -8.48
N THR A 121 -6.04 12.30 -8.45
CA THR A 121 -7.41 12.72 -8.69
C THR A 121 -7.68 12.56 -10.19
N GLY A 122 -8.19 11.39 -10.59
CA GLY A 122 -8.74 11.22 -11.93
C GLY A 122 -9.80 12.29 -12.17
N GLY A 123 -9.56 13.17 -13.14
CA GLY A 123 -10.47 14.24 -13.50
C GLY A 123 -11.84 13.70 -13.92
N ARG A 124 -12.82 13.87 -13.04
CA ARG A 124 -14.20 14.17 -13.41
C ARG A 124 -14.81 15.01 -12.30
N ARG A 125 -14.62 16.33 -12.41
CA ARG A 125 -15.64 17.27 -11.94
C ARG A 125 -16.90 16.94 -12.74
N ARG A 126 -17.81 16.13 -12.18
CA ARG A 126 -19.21 16.26 -12.56
C ARG A 126 -19.64 17.58 -11.93
N GLY A 127 -19.91 18.57 -12.77
CA GLY A 127 -20.49 19.82 -12.32
C GLY A 127 -21.76 19.51 -11.55
N ALA A 128 -21.74 19.78 -10.25
CA ALA A 128 -22.94 20.06 -9.50
C ALA A 128 -23.25 21.53 -9.79
N THR A 129 -24.03 21.77 -10.84
CA THR A 129 -24.75 23.03 -10.98
C THR A 129 -26.05 22.86 -10.20
N LEU A 130 -26.16 23.62 -9.11
CA LEU A 130 -27.41 23.88 -8.40
C LEU A 130 -28.39 24.62 -9.32
#